data_AF-A0A917S6K5-F1
#
_entry.id   AF-A0A917S6K5-F1
#
_cell.length_a   1.000
_cell.length_b   1.000
_cell.length_c   1.000
_cell.angle_alpha   90.00
_cell.angle_beta   90.00
_cell.angle_gamma   90.00
#
_symmetry.space_group_name_H-M   'P 1'
#
loop_
_entity.id
_entity.type
_entity.pdbx_description
1 polymer ?
#
loop_
_entity_poly.entity_id
_entity_poly.type
_entity_poly.pdbx_seq_one_letter_code
_entity_poly.pdbx_strand_id
1 'polypeptide(L)' 'MDKKYSPDGYNIGTNCGFVAGQTIFHCHIHLIPRYKGDVENPQGGVRGVIPEKCIY' A
#
# COMPACT_ATOMS: atom_id res chain seq x y z
N MET A 1 2.47 -8.92 -13.00
CA MET A 1 2.94 -9.14 -11.62
C MET A 1 2.94 -10.62 -11.29
N ASP A 2 1.77 -11.26 -11.26
CA ASP A 2 1.59 -12.65 -10.80
C ASP A 2 2.53 -13.66 -11.44
N LYS A 3 2.64 -13.68 -12.77
CA LYS A 3 3.52 -14.65 -13.48
C LYS A 3 5.01 -14.48 -13.19
N LYS A 4 5.44 -13.29 -12.77
CA LYS A 4 6.86 -12.95 -12.58
C LYS A 4 7.27 -12.91 -11.11
N TYR A 5 6.34 -12.50 -10.24
CA TYR A 5 6.62 -12.21 -8.84
C TYR A 5 5.75 -13.03 -7.86
N SER A 6 4.69 -13.69 -8.33
CA SER A 6 3.83 -14.59 -7.53
C SER A 6 3.48 -14.08 -6.12
N PRO A 7 2.93 -12.86 -5.96
CA PRO A 7 2.55 -12.37 -4.64
C PRO A 7 1.37 -13.16 -4.06
N ASP A 8 1.35 -13.28 -2.74
CA ASP A 8 0.28 -13.97 -1.99
C ASP A 8 -0.98 -13.09 -1.85
N GLY A 9 -0.85 -11.79 -2.07
CA GLY A 9 -1.96 -10.84 -1.99
C GLY A 9 -1.56 -9.42 -2.41
N TYR A 10 -2.50 -8.48 -2.26
CA TYR A 10 -2.28 -7.08 -2.62
C TYR A 10 -2.95 -6.12 -1.64
N ASN A 11 -2.26 -5.03 -1.32
CA ASN A 11 -2.90 -3.83 -0.78
C ASN A 11 -3.17 -2.86 -1.94
N ILE A 12 -4.37 -2.29 -1.97
CA ILE A 12 -4.80 -1.31 -2.97
C ILE A 12 -5.25 -0.05 -2.24
N GLY A 13 -4.78 1.13 -2.69
CA GLY A 13 -5.18 2.40 -2.08
C GLY A 13 -5.09 3.58 -3.04
N THR A 14 -5.86 4.62 -2.74
CA THR A 14 -5.82 5.90 -3.44
C THR A 14 -6.20 7.01 -2.45
N ASN A 15 -5.59 8.18 -2.60
CA ASN A 15 -5.91 9.37 -1.81
C ASN A 15 -6.62 10.37 -2.72
N CYS A 16 -7.77 10.89 -2.28
CA CYS A 16 -8.56 11.87 -3.02
C CYS A 16 -8.68 13.17 -2.21
N GLY A 17 -8.06 14.23 -2.71
CA GLY A 17 -7.99 15.53 -2.05
C GLY A 17 -6.79 15.68 -1.11
N PHE A 18 -6.40 16.94 -0.90
CA PHE A 18 -5.24 17.31 -0.08
C PHE A 18 -5.34 16.78 1.36
N VAL A 19 -6.52 16.90 1.99
CA VAL A 19 -6.76 16.43 3.37
C VAL A 19 -6.62 14.91 3.50
N ALA A 20 -6.91 14.16 2.43
CA ALA A 20 -6.67 12.72 2.38
C ALA A 20 -5.19 12.36 2.13
N GLY A 21 -4.30 13.34 2.02
CA GLY A 21 -2.87 13.15 1.76
C GLY A 21 -2.53 12.96 0.27
N GLN A 22 -3.38 13.42 -0.66
CA GLN A 22 -3.04 13.42 -2.08
C GLN A 22 -1.98 14.50 -2.37
N THR A 23 -0.82 14.09 -2.88
CA THR A 23 0.25 15.00 -3.30
C THR A 23 0.35 15.15 -4.82
N ILE A 24 -0.08 14.12 -5.57
CA ILE A 24 -0.17 14.15 -7.04
C ILE A 24 -1.65 14.25 -7.42
N PHE A 25 -2.06 15.41 -7.96
CA PHE A 25 -3.43 15.72 -8.37
C PHE A 25 -3.80 15.13 -9.74
N HIS A 26 -3.47 13.86 -9.92
CA HIS A 26 -3.96 13.01 -10.99
C HIS A 26 -4.55 11.76 -10.35
N CYS A 27 -5.64 11.22 -10.90
CA CYS A 27 -6.19 9.96 -10.39
C CYS A 27 -5.12 8.86 -10.53
N HIS A 28 -4.71 8.27 -9.42
CA HIS A 28 -3.76 7.17 -9.42
C HIS A 28 -4.10 6.18 -8.31
N ILE A 29 -3.71 4.93 -8.51
CA ILE A 29 -3.94 3.83 -7.58
C ILE A 29 -2.57 3.26 -7.21
N HIS A 30 -2.31 3.13 -5.92
CA HIS A 30 -1.20 2.35 -5.41
C HIS A 30 -1.60 0.88 -5.41
N LEU A 31 -0.82 0.07 -6.12
CA LEU A 31 -0.91 -1.39 -6.08
C LEU A 31 0.36 -1.93 -5.44
N ILE A 32 0.21 -2.59 -4.29
CA ILE A 32 1.33 -3.04 -3.47
C ILE A 32 1.22 -4.56 -3.33
N PRO A 33 2.11 -5.34 -3.96
CA PRO A 33 2.18 -6.79 -3.77
C PRO A 33 2.55 -7.13 -2.32
N ARG A 34 1.92 -8.17 -1.76
CA ARG A 34 2.14 -8.68 -0.41
C ARG A 34 2.58 -10.14 -0.45
N TYR A 35 3.38 -10.53 0.52
CA TYR A 35 3.92 -11.88 0.66
C TYR A 35 3.72 -12.38 2.09
N LYS A 36 3.46 -13.66 2.27
CA LYS A 36 3.34 -14.23 3.62
C LYS A 36 4.62 -13.97 4.43
N GLY A 37 4.46 -13.33 5.59
CA GLY A 37 5.57 -13.00 6.49
C GLY A 37 6.33 -11.72 6.13
N ASP A 38 5.88 -10.92 5.16
CA ASP A 38 6.50 -9.63 4.83
C ASP A 38 6.32 -8.56 5.91
N VAL A 39 5.28 -8.68 6.72
CA VAL A 39 4.96 -7.83 7.88
C VAL A 39 4.40 -8.71 8.99
N GLU A 40 4.86 -8.52 10.23
CA GLU A 40 4.44 -9.30 11.40
C GLU A 40 2.92 -9.20 11.67
N ASN A 41 2.37 -7.99 11.59
CA ASN A 41 0.93 -7.73 11.68
C ASN A 41 0.43 -7.00 10.42
N PRO A 42 -0.29 -7.67 9.50
CA PRO A 42 -0.75 -7.05 8.26
C PRO A 42 -1.97 -6.12 8.44
N GLN A 43 -2.54 -6.02 9.65
CA GLN A 43 -3.64 -5.12 9.96
C GLN A 43 -3.18 -3.65 9.90
N GLY A 44 -4.04 -2.73 9.45
CA GLY A 44 -3.71 -1.30 9.26
C GLY A 44 -3.62 -0.85 7.80
N GLY A 45 -3.82 -1.76 6.84
CA GLY A 45 -3.99 -1.42 5.43
C GLY A 45 -2.73 -0.88 4.75
N VAL A 46 -2.91 0.02 3.77
CA VAL A 46 -1.80 0.58 2.97
C VAL A 46 -0.77 1.33 3.81
N ARG A 47 -1.20 2.01 4.88
CA ARG A 47 -0.31 2.80 5.74
C ARG A 47 0.75 1.92 6.40
N GLY A 48 0.35 0.76 6.93
CA GLY A 48 1.24 -0.18 7.63
C GLY A 48 2.13 -1.06 6.74
N VAL A 49 2.12 -0.87 5.41
CA VAL A 49 2.96 -1.69 4.50
C VAL A 49 4.46 -1.43 4.71
N ILE A 50 4.85 -0.19 4.99
CA ILE A 50 6.23 0.17 5.31
C ILE A 50 6.22 0.86 6.69
N PRO A 51 6.36 0.08 7.78
CA PRO A 51 6.17 0.59 9.14
C PRO A 51 7.05 1.80 9.45
N GLU A 52 8.31 1.79 9.01
CA GLU A 52 9.29 2.86 9.22
C GLU A 52 8.92 4.18 8.54
N LYS A 53 8.05 4.14 7.53
CA LYS A 53 7.57 5.32 6.79
C LYS A 53 6.19 5.79 7.26
N CYS A 54 5.62 5.14 8.27
CA CYS A 54 4.41 5.62 8.93
C CYS A 54 4.76 6.84 9.79
N ILE A 55 4.28 8.01 9.39
CA ILE A 55 4.28 9.20 10.25
C ILE A 55 2.92 9.23 10.97
N TYR A 56 2.95 9.23 12.30
CA TYR A 56 1.80 9.42 13.18
C TYR A 56 1.78 10.85 13.72
#